data_AF-A0A2R6JFW9-F1
#
_entry.id   AF-A0A2R6JFW9-F1
#
_cell.length_a   1.000
_cell.length_b   1.000
_cell.length_c   1.000
_cell.angle_alpha   90.00
_cell.angle_beta   90.00
_cell.angle_gamma   90.00
#
_symmetry.space_group_name_H-M   'P 1'
#
loop_
_entity.id
_entity.type
_entity.pdbx_description
1 polymer ?
#
loop_
_entity_poly.entity_id
_entity_poly.type
_entity_poly.pdbx_seq_one_letter_code
_entity_poly.pdbx_strand_id
1 'polypeptide(L)' 'QFAAELEADVAVLDLGQLETELTNHAKGRDPADVAPMFWWAATEADSGAVDGEVVDLRAWKKATR' A
#
# COMPACT_ATOMS: atom_id res chain seq x y z
N GLN A 1 -7.79 13.06 0.04
CA GLN A 1 -8.69 12.19 0.81
C GLN A 1 -9.72 11.62 -0.13
N PHE A 2 -9.79 10.28 -0.22
CA PHE A 2 -10.69 9.50 -1.07
C PHE A 2 -11.61 8.64 -0.18
N ALA A 3 -12.39 9.26 0.70
CA ALA A 3 -13.35 8.50 1.52
C ALA A 3 -14.61 8.25 0.69
N ALA A 4 -15.04 6.99 0.59
CA ALA A 4 -16.29 6.59 -0.02
C ALA A 4 -17.31 6.26 1.08
N GLU A 5 -18.60 6.51 0.85
CA GLU A 5 -19.66 6.03 1.76
C GLU A 5 -19.85 4.52 1.59
N LEU A 6 -18.91 3.75 2.14
CA LEU A 6 -18.88 2.28 2.13
C LEU A 6 -18.62 1.78 3.55
N GLU A 7 -19.08 0.56 3.85
CA GLU A 7 -18.75 -0.12 5.11
C GLU A 7 -17.31 -0.66 5.15
N ALA A 8 -16.67 -0.76 3.98
CA ALA A 8 -15.29 -1.21 3.84
C ALA A 8 -14.34 -0.02 3.73
N ASP A 9 -13.16 -0.17 4.33
CA ASP A 9 -12.08 0.81 4.20
C ASP A 9 -11.56 0.88 2.77
N VAL A 10 -11.31 2.11 2.29
CA VAL A 10 -10.77 2.36 0.95
C VAL A 10 -9.47 3.14 1.06
N ALA A 11 -8.37 2.53 0.63
CA ALA A 11 -7.05 3.17 0.63
C ALA A 11 -6.35 3.00 -0.72
N VAL A 12 -5.42 3.92 -1.02
CA VAL A 12 -4.47 3.78 -2.13
C VAL A 12 -3.12 3.39 -1.56
N LEU A 13 -2.50 2.34 -2.10
CA LEU A 13 -1.13 1.96 -1.73
C LEU A 13 -0.16 2.56 -2.74
N ASP A 14 0.73 3.44 -2.27
CA ASP A 14 1.85 3.93 -3.06
C ASP A 14 3.08 3.03 -2.85
N LEU A 15 3.30 2.16 -3.84
CA LEU A 15 4.38 1.18 -3.85
C LEU A 15 5.71 1.75 -4.35
N GLY A 16 5.71 3.00 -4.86
CA GLY A 16 6.83 3.58 -5.58
C GLY A 16 7.21 2.80 -6.85
N GLN A 17 8.48 2.92 -7.26
CA GLN A 17 9.02 2.23 -8.44
C GLN A 17 9.26 0.74 -8.16
N LEU A 18 8.59 -0.12 -8.92
CA LEU A 18 8.80 -1.57 -8.89
C LEU A 18 9.56 -2.05 -10.12
N GLU A 19 10.38 -3.08 -9.92
CA GLU A 19 11.05 -3.82 -10.99
C GLU A 19 10.08 -4.87 -11.56
N THR A 20 9.40 -4.52 -12.65
CA THR A 20 8.39 -5.38 -13.29
C THR A 20 8.60 -5.39 -14.80
N GLU A 21 7.98 -6.34 -15.49
CA GLU A 21 7.97 -6.33 -16.97
C GLU A 21 7.37 -5.05 -17.54
N LEU A 22 6.33 -4.49 -16.90
CA LEU A 22 5.71 -3.21 -17.28
C LEU A 22 6.70 -2.04 -17.27
N THR A 23 7.69 -2.08 -16.39
CA THR A 23 8.73 -1.07 -16.27
C THR A 23 9.98 -1.42 -17.06
N ASN A 24 9.93 -2.44 -17.94
CA ASN A 24 11.09 -3.05 -18.62
C ASN A 24 12.22 -3.40 -17.63
N HIS A 25 11.85 -3.91 -16.45
CA HIS A 25 12.77 -4.20 -15.35
C HIS A 25 13.62 -2.98 -14.95
N ALA A 26 13.05 -1.76 -15.00
CA ALA A 26 13.74 -0.58 -14.50
C ALA A 26 14.07 -0.74 -13.00
N LYS A 27 15.25 -0.24 -12.60
CA LYS A 27 15.76 -0.33 -11.23
C LYS A 27 14.70 0.16 -10.23
N GLY A 28 14.24 -0.74 -9.38
CA GLY A 28 13.17 -0.49 -8.42
C GLY A 28 13.24 -1.47 -7.25
N ARG A 29 12.14 -1.57 -6.51
CA ARG A 29 11.94 -2.60 -5.50
C ARG A 29 11.39 -3.88 -6.12
N ASP A 30 11.75 -5.03 -5.57
CA ASP A 30 11.16 -6.31 -5.96
C ASP A 30 9.66 -6.31 -5.58
N PRO A 31 8.73 -6.63 -6.51
CA PRO A 31 7.32 -6.79 -6.18
C PRO A 31 7.05 -7.70 -4.97
N ALA A 32 7.87 -8.75 -4.76
CA ALA A 32 7.74 -9.65 -3.61
C ALA A 32 7.99 -8.94 -2.28
N ASP A 33 8.82 -7.90 -2.25
CA ASP A 33 9.09 -7.12 -1.03
C ASP A 33 7.92 -6.23 -0.61
N VAL A 34 7.02 -5.87 -1.54
CA VAL A 34 5.86 -4.99 -1.28
C VAL A 34 4.53 -5.71 -1.25
N ALA A 35 4.45 -6.94 -1.78
CA ALA A 35 3.24 -7.74 -1.76
C ALA A 35 2.59 -7.84 -0.36
N PRO A 36 3.34 -7.97 0.76
CA PRO A 36 2.74 -8.00 2.10
C PRO A 36 1.98 -6.72 2.49
N MET A 37 2.26 -5.58 1.85
CA MET A 37 1.54 -4.33 2.11
C MET A 37 0.06 -4.41 1.74
N PHE A 38 -0.28 -5.16 0.69
CA PHE A 38 -1.68 -5.40 0.30
C PHE A 38 -2.42 -6.22 1.35
N TRP A 39 -1.80 -7.29 1.83
CA TRP A 39 -2.39 -8.14 2.87
C TRP A 39 -2.62 -7.35 4.16
N TRP A 40 -1.59 -6.62 4.61
CA TRP A 40 -1.69 -5.77 5.79
C TRP A 40 -2.83 -4.75 5.67
N ALA A 41 -2.90 -4.01 4.56
CA ALA A 41 -3.94 -3.00 4.36
C ALA A 41 -5.36 -3.59 4.36
N ALA A 42 -5.53 -4.80 3.84
CA ALA A 42 -6.83 -5.45 3.74
C ALA A 42 -7.28 -6.20 5.01
N THR A 43 -6.36 -6.51 5.93
CA THR A 43 -6.66 -7.45 7.03
C THR A 43 -6.18 -7.04 8.42
N GLU A 44 -5.20 -6.14 8.51
CA GLU A 44 -4.50 -5.84 9.77
C GLU A 44 -4.43 -4.34 10.08
N ALA A 45 -4.52 -3.49 9.07
CA ALA A 45 -4.42 -2.05 9.24
C ALA A 45 -5.58 -1.50 10.08
N ASP A 46 -5.28 -0.52 10.94
CA ASP A 46 -6.31 0.24 11.64
C ASP A 46 -7.07 1.11 10.61
N SER A 47 -8.38 0.92 10.51
CA SER A 47 -9.28 1.63 9.60
C SER A 47 -9.11 3.15 9.69
N GLY A 48 -9.03 3.69 10.91
CA GLY A 48 -8.85 5.12 11.14
C GLY A 48 -7.51 5.68 10.66
N ALA A 49 -6.55 4.81 10.35
CA ALA A 49 -5.22 5.18 9.86
C ALA A 49 -5.08 5.03 8.34
N VAL A 50 -5.97 4.30 7.65
CA VAL A 50 -5.84 4.00 6.22
C VAL A 50 -7.04 4.40 5.37
N ASP A 51 -8.25 4.48 5.94
CA ASP A 51 -9.44 4.79 5.16
C ASP A 51 -9.42 6.22 4.60
N GLY A 52 -9.59 6.33 3.28
CA GLY A 52 -9.51 7.56 2.50
C GLY A 52 -8.09 8.07 2.26
N GLU A 53 -7.05 7.34 2.67
CA GLU A 53 -5.66 7.79 2.62
C GLU A 53 -4.85 7.19 1.46
N VAL A 54 -3.74 7.86 1.13
CA VAL A 54 -2.66 7.31 0.31
C VAL A 54 -1.56 6.84 1.24
N VAL A 55 -1.41 5.53 1.36
CA VAL A 55 -0.42 4.90 2.26
C VAL A 55 0.84 4.61 1.47
N ASP A 56 1.95 5.24 1.87
CA ASP A 56 3.26 5.00 1.26
C ASP A 56 4.07 3.91 2.00
N LEU A 57 5.18 3.49 1.38
CA LEU A 57 6.10 2.51 1.98
C LEU A 57 6.67 2.93 3.34
N ARG A 58 6.76 4.24 3.63
CA ARG A 58 7.30 4.74 4.90
C ARG A 58 6.28 4.59 6.02
N ALA A 59 5.02 4.94 5.75
CA ALA A 59 3.89 4.75 6.65
C ALA A 59 3.70 3.27 6.96
N TRP A 60 3.69 2.41 5.94
CA TRP A 60 3.60 0.96 6.12
C TRP A 60 4.73 0.41 7.00
N LYS A 61 5.99 0.72 6.68
CA LYS A 61 7.15 0.27 7.51
C LYS A 61 7.13 0.78 8.94
N LYS A 62 6.45 1.89 9.22
CA LYS A 62 6.26 2.40 10.58
C LYS A 62 5.16 1.62 11.30
N ALA A 63 4.11 1.22 10.59
CA ALA A 63 2.96 0.50 11.14
C ALA A 63 3.24 -0.99 11.39
N THR A 64 4.10 -1.62 10.59
CA THR A 64 4.37 -3.08 10.65
C THR A 64 5.73 -3.43 11.27
N ARG A 65 6.30 -2.52 12.06
CA ARG A 65 7.61 -2.69 12.68
C ARG A 65 7.53 -3.28 14.09
#